data_AF-A0A8S2EMJ7-F1
#
_entry.id   AF-A0A8S2EMJ7-F1
#
_cell.length_a   1.000
_cell.length_b   1.000
_cell.length_c   1.000
_cell.angle_alpha   90.00
_cell.angle_beta   90.00
_cell.angle_gamma   90.00
#
_symmetry.space_group_name_H-M   'P 1'
#
loop_
_entity.id
_entity.type
_entity.pdbx_description
1 polymer ?
#
loop_
_entity_poly.entity_id
_entity_poly.type
_entity_poly.pdbx_seq_one_letter_code
_entity_poly.pdbx_strand_id
1 'polypeptide(L)'
;HLDNHMKWIPVDFSKYILAEIMRSIKHHNGYLVIELLLVHLEKHLERQETADIKTSIMNVIQDCMVFAAANTGAGSTMFTGIARLLKFLKKSFQIECERTPPSSTEEQKFQTAVINGIGNFAQNLPDFQMMEIMQFIITSLPTLNQERHETPDSRNANLKLQLLLLKTVQKVAATYQLTHRRETSTQTTFPHQLFDPLLKMMSSPEPEVRLIVIEILQSLVDRRRYSDKLQKIKLPKDISQLELPTETKSNRLFDIAFMKKVTPSLSPPRPE
;
A
#
# COMPACT_ATOMS: atom_id res chain seq x y z
N HIS A 1 7.48 18.88 26.22
CA HIS A 1 8.29 18.07 27.17
C HIS A 1 9.18 17.10 26.42
N LEU A 2 8.64 16.23 25.54
CA LEU A 2 9.46 15.29 24.77
C LEU A 2 10.54 15.97 23.92
N ASP A 3 10.21 17.06 23.23
CA ASP A 3 11.22 17.85 22.48
C ASP A 3 12.23 18.52 23.41
N ASN A 4 11.76 19.30 24.39
CA ASN A 4 12.62 20.07 25.30
C ASN A 4 13.64 19.22 26.08
N HIS A 5 13.30 17.96 26.37
CA HIS A 5 14.17 17.05 27.13
C HIS A 5 14.78 15.94 26.26
N MET A 6 14.70 16.07 24.93
CA MET A 6 15.28 15.12 23.97
C MET A 6 14.87 13.66 24.23
N LYS A 7 13.58 13.44 24.54
CA LYS A 7 13.06 12.12 24.94
C LYS A 7 12.44 11.30 23.81
N TRP A 8 12.61 11.75 22.56
CA TRP A 8 12.26 10.96 21.38
C TRP A 8 13.21 9.79 21.14
N ILE A 9 14.45 9.91 21.63
CA ILE A 9 15.47 8.86 21.54
C ILE A 9 15.99 8.58 22.96
N PRO A 10 15.96 7.33 23.45
CA PRO A 10 15.33 6.15 22.83
C PRO A 10 13.80 6.27 22.78
N VAL A 11 13.19 5.59 21.80
CA VAL A 11 11.74 5.70 21.50
C VAL A 11 10.84 5.14 22.62
N ASP A 12 11.37 4.26 23.47
CA ASP A 12 10.61 3.53 24.49
C ASP A 12 9.92 4.45 25.50
N PHE A 13 10.62 5.50 25.95
CA PHE A 13 10.04 6.46 26.89
C PHE A 13 8.86 7.21 26.26
N SER A 14 9.01 7.66 25.01
CA SER A 14 7.95 8.36 24.29
C SER A 14 6.74 7.45 24.04
N LYS A 15 6.98 6.20 23.63
CA LYS A 15 5.92 5.18 23.45
C LYS A 15 5.16 4.93 24.76
N TYR A 16 5.88 4.73 25.86
CA TYR A 16 5.28 4.45 27.16
C TYR A 16 4.37 5.58 27.63
N ILE A 17 4.88 6.82 27.61
CA ILE A 17 4.12 7.99 28.07
C ILE A 17 2.89 8.25 27.19
N LEU A 18 3.03 8.17 25.85
CA LEU A 18 1.90 8.39 24.96
C LEU A 18 0.87 7.27 25.05
N ALA A 19 1.29 6.02 25.26
CA ALA A 19 0.36 4.93 25.51
C ALA A 19 -0.47 5.18 26.79
N GLU A 20 0.16 5.69 27.85
CA GLU A 20 -0.56 6.00 29.09
C GLU A 20 -1.53 7.16 28.94
N ILE A 21 -1.16 8.18 28.17
CA ILE A 21 -2.06 9.26 27.79
C ILE A 21 -3.24 8.70 26.98
N MET A 22 -2.99 7.86 25.97
CA MET A 22 -4.02 7.27 25.13
C MET A 22 -5.01 6.41 25.92
N ARG A 23 -4.58 5.72 26.99
CA ARG A 23 -5.46 4.96 27.89
C ARG A 23 -6.31 5.86 28.79
N SER A 24 -5.79 7.04 29.14
CA SER A 24 -6.41 7.95 30.11
C SER A 24 -7.45 8.90 29.49
N ILE A 25 -7.40 9.11 28.18
CA ILE A 25 -8.35 9.96 27.47
C ILE A 25 -9.64 9.22 27.08
N LYS A 26 -10.73 9.98 26.89
CA LYS A 26 -11.97 9.43 26.35
C LYS A 26 -11.74 8.91 24.93
N HIS A 27 -12.28 7.74 24.62
CA HIS A 27 -12.04 7.02 23.35
C HIS A 27 -12.22 7.88 22.08
N HIS A 28 -13.22 8.76 22.04
CA HIS A 28 -13.47 9.64 20.88
C HIS A 28 -12.34 10.66 20.62
N ASN A 29 -11.47 10.93 21.59
CA ASN A 29 -10.34 11.85 21.46
C ASN A 29 -9.05 11.16 21.00
N GLY A 30 -9.02 9.83 20.84
CA GLY A 30 -7.81 9.11 20.41
C GLY A 30 -7.25 9.63 19.08
N TYR A 31 -8.13 9.94 18.12
CA TYR A 31 -7.75 10.51 16.84
C TYR A 31 -7.22 11.94 16.90
N LEU A 32 -7.62 12.72 17.91
CA LEU A 32 -7.06 14.05 18.11
C LEU A 32 -5.58 13.97 18.49
N VAL A 33 -5.19 12.98 19.32
CA VAL A 33 -3.78 12.76 19.67
C VAL A 33 -2.96 12.38 18.44
N ILE A 34 -3.49 11.49 17.60
CA ILE A 34 -2.85 11.11 16.33
C ILE A 34 -2.67 12.33 15.42
N GLU A 35 -3.72 13.15 15.29
CA GLU A 35 -3.65 14.38 14.49
C GLU A 35 -2.59 15.34 15.01
N LEU A 36 -2.52 15.56 16.32
CA LEU A 36 -1.50 16.40 16.95
C LEU A 36 -0.09 15.85 16.71
N LEU A 37 0.09 14.53 16.77
CA LEU A 37 1.37 13.88 16.50
C LEU A 37 1.75 13.96 15.00
N LEU A 38 0.79 13.86 14.09
CA LEU A 38 1.02 14.05 12.64
C LEU A 38 1.45 15.47 12.33
N VAL A 39 0.78 16.48 12.91
CA VAL A 39 1.17 17.89 12.79
C VAL A 39 2.54 18.13 13.42
N HIS A 40 2.85 17.44 14.52
CA HIS A 40 4.18 17.51 15.13
C HIS A 40 5.26 16.94 14.22
N LEU A 41 5.02 15.77 13.62
CA LEU A 41 5.92 15.16 12.64
C LEU A 41 6.13 16.07 11.41
N GLU A 42 5.08 16.74 10.93
CA GLU A 42 5.16 17.70 9.83
C GLU A 42 6.15 18.84 10.14
N LYS A 43 6.06 19.44 11.34
CA LYS A 43 7.00 20.49 11.79
C LYS A 43 8.45 19.99 11.85
N HIS A 44 8.64 18.75 12.29
CA HIS A 44 9.96 18.11 12.33
C HIS A 44 10.53 17.87 10.93
N LEU A 45 9.68 17.55 9.94
CA LEU A 45 10.08 17.47 8.53
C LEU A 45 10.45 18.85 7.95
N GLU A 46 9.67 19.89 8.25
CA GLU A 46 9.92 21.26 7.79
C GLU A 46 11.24 21.83 8.32
N ARG A 47 11.55 21.55 9.59
CA ARG A 47 12.82 21.92 10.24
C ARG A 47 14.01 21.06 9.80
N GLN A 48 13.77 20.03 8.98
CA GLN A 48 14.76 19.04 8.57
C GLN A 48 15.52 18.41 9.74
N GLU A 49 14.81 18.14 10.85
CA GLU A 49 15.41 17.46 12.01
C GLU A 49 15.90 16.05 11.64
N THR A 50 16.71 15.46 12.54
CA THR A 50 17.32 14.14 12.32
C THR A 50 16.28 13.07 11.97
N ALA A 51 16.64 12.19 11.04
CA ALA A 51 15.73 11.14 10.59
C ALA A 51 15.38 10.14 11.69
N ASP A 52 16.23 9.98 12.70
CA ASP A 52 15.96 9.17 13.89
C ASP A 52 14.83 9.73 14.76
N ILE A 53 14.76 11.05 14.94
CA ILE A 53 13.66 11.69 15.67
C ILE A 53 12.35 11.53 14.88
N LYS A 54 12.37 11.81 13.57
CA LYS A 54 11.20 11.61 12.68
C LYS A 54 10.70 10.16 12.72
N THR A 55 11.62 9.19 12.68
CA THR A 55 11.30 7.76 12.78
C THR A 55 10.70 7.40 14.14
N SER A 56 11.25 7.96 15.22
CA SER A 56 10.74 7.73 16.57
C SER A 56 9.32 8.27 16.74
N ILE A 57 9.04 9.49 16.25
CA ILE A 57 7.70 10.07 16.24
C ILE A 57 6.74 9.20 15.41
N MET A 58 7.16 8.75 14.22
CA MET A 58 6.35 7.86 13.37
C MET A 58 6.02 6.53 14.06
N ASN A 59 6.97 5.94 14.78
CA ASN A 59 6.74 4.72 15.56
C ASN A 59 5.75 4.94 16.71
N VAL A 60 5.79 6.10 17.37
CA VAL A 60 4.80 6.47 18.39
C VAL A 60 3.42 6.67 17.77
N ILE A 61 3.32 7.31 16.59
CA ILE A 61 2.06 7.43 15.85
C ILE A 61 1.47 6.04 15.56
N GLN A 62 2.27 5.11 15.06
CA GLN A 62 1.82 3.74 14.79
C GLN A 62 1.26 3.03 16.04
N ASP A 63 1.93 3.14 17.18
CA ASP A 63 1.44 2.54 18.43
C ASP A 63 0.12 3.21 18.87
N CYS A 64 0.04 4.54 18.81
CA CYS A 64 -1.20 5.28 19.10
C CYS A 64 -2.36 4.88 18.18
N MET A 65 -2.10 4.56 16.91
CA MET A 65 -3.13 4.07 15.99
C MET A 65 -3.77 2.79 16.46
N VAL A 66 -2.98 1.84 16.97
CA VAL A 66 -3.50 0.55 17.46
C VAL A 66 -4.51 0.80 18.58
N PHE A 67 -4.24 1.76 19.47
CA PHE A 67 -5.17 2.15 20.52
C PHE A 67 -6.42 2.89 20.00
N ALA A 68 -6.28 3.78 19.02
CA ALA A 68 -7.42 4.54 18.49
C ALA A 68 -8.37 3.68 17.64
N ALA A 69 -7.81 2.83 16.79
CA ALA A 69 -8.58 1.98 15.87
C ALA A 69 -9.44 0.94 16.60
N ALA A 70 -8.99 0.44 17.74
CA ALA A 70 -9.77 -0.49 18.56
C ALA A 70 -11.09 0.11 19.09
N ASN A 71 -11.21 1.43 19.13
CA ASN A 71 -12.22 2.11 19.95
C ASN A 71 -13.12 3.09 19.16
N THR A 72 -12.84 3.38 17.89
CA THR A 72 -13.56 4.44 17.15
C THR A 72 -13.66 4.13 15.65
N GLY A 73 -14.85 4.26 15.06
CA GLY A 73 -15.08 4.11 13.61
C GLY A 73 -14.79 5.40 12.84
N ALA A 74 -13.54 5.61 12.41
CA ALA A 74 -13.11 6.89 11.79
C ALA A 74 -12.43 6.74 10.42
N GLY A 75 -13.02 5.98 9.50
CA GLY A 75 -12.46 5.76 8.16
C GLY A 75 -12.04 7.05 7.42
N SER A 76 -12.77 8.17 7.58
CA SER A 76 -12.42 9.47 6.98
C SER A 76 -11.15 10.12 7.58
N THR A 77 -10.96 10.02 8.88
CA THR A 77 -9.75 10.51 9.57
C THR A 77 -8.54 9.68 9.20
N MET A 78 -8.72 8.36 9.08
CA MET A 78 -7.68 7.43 8.64
C MET A 78 -7.18 7.74 7.23
N PHE A 79 -8.10 8.01 6.29
CA PHE A 79 -7.73 8.43 4.92
C PHE A 79 -6.92 9.73 4.93
N THR A 80 -7.35 10.72 5.71
CA THR A 80 -6.63 11.99 5.86
C THR A 80 -5.23 11.80 6.43
N GLY A 81 -5.09 10.92 7.43
CA GLY A 81 -3.81 10.52 7.99
C GLY A 81 -2.89 9.89 6.95
N ILE A 82 -3.40 8.95 6.14
CA ILE A 82 -2.63 8.32 5.05
C ILE A 82 -2.21 9.34 4.00
N ALA A 83 -3.09 10.26 3.61
CA ALA A 83 -2.75 11.32 2.67
C ALA A 83 -1.62 12.23 3.20
N ARG A 84 -1.60 12.54 4.50
CA ARG A 84 -0.48 13.27 5.13
C ARG A 84 0.80 12.43 5.15
N LEU A 85 0.73 11.17 5.53
CA LEU A 85 1.89 10.27 5.52
C LEU A 85 2.51 10.16 4.12
N LEU A 86 1.69 10.12 3.07
CA LEU A 86 2.18 10.16 1.68
C LEU A 86 2.89 11.47 1.35
N LYS A 87 2.40 12.61 1.84
CA LYS A 87 3.13 13.90 1.71
C LYS A 87 4.47 13.84 2.44
N PHE A 88 4.51 13.27 3.64
CA PHE A 88 5.76 13.12 4.41
C PHE A 88 6.77 12.21 3.70
N LEU A 89 6.29 11.13 3.08
CA LEU A 89 7.12 10.23 2.29
C LEU A 89 7.75 10.94 1.10
N LYS A 90 6.95 11.70 0.34
CA LYS A 90 7.43 12.51 -0.79
C LYS A 90 8.44 13.59 -0.35
N LYS A 91 8.17 14.25 0.78
CA LYS A 91 9.07 15.29 1.32
C LYS A 91 10.37 14.72 1.85
N SER A 92 10.31 13.58 2.52
CA SER A 92 11.49 12.83 2.98
C SER A 92 12.38 12.41 1.81
N PHE A 93 11.79 11.91 0.73
CA PHE A 93 12.51 11.61 -0.51
C PHE A 93 13.19 12.85 -1.10
N GLN A 94 12.49 13.98 -1.16
CA GLN A 94 13.07 15.24 -1.63
C GLN A 94 14.29 15.66 -0.78
N ILE A 95 14.19 15.56 0.55
CA ILE A 95 15.31 15.86 1.47
C ILE A 95 16.50 14.92 1.21
N GLU A 96 16.25 13.63 0.94
CA GLU A 96 17.31 12.67 0.58
C GLU A 96 18.04 13.08 -0.71
N CYS A 97 17.30 13.57 -1.72
CA CYS A 97 17.87 14.04 -2.98
C CYS A 97 18.69 15.33 -2.83
N GLU A 98 18.31 16.23 -1.92
CA GLU A 98 18.96 17.52 -1.71
C GLU A 98 20.24 17.43 -0.85
N ARG A 99 20.43 16.34 -0.08
CA ARG A 99 21.60 16.16 0.81
C ARG A 99 22.85 15.70 0.05
N THR A 100 23.98 16.32 0.36
CA THR A 100 25.32 15.95 -0.13
C THR A 100 26.30 15.74 1.05
N PRO A 101 26.89 14.54 1.24
CA PRO A 101 26.58 13.28 0.55
C PRO A 101 25.17 12.78 0.87
N PRO A 102 24.55 11.95 0.01
CA PRO A 102 23.24 11.38 0.28
C PRO A 102 23.31 10.56 1.57
N SER A 103 22.64 11.02 2.63
CA SER A 103 22.49 10.25 3.89
C SER A 103 21.48 9.12 3.65
N SER A 104 21.86 8.15 2.83
CA SER A 104 20.96 7.15 2.28
C SER A 104 20.30 6.31 3.36
N THR A 105 20.97 6.01 4.47
CA THR A 105 20.46 4.99 5.40
C THR A 105 19.41 5.49 6.38
N GLU A 106 19.57 6.69 6.96
CA GLU A 106 18.67 7.17 8.01
C GLU A 106 17.33 7.66 7.46
N GLU A 107 17.35 8.41 6.35
CA GLU A 107 16.13 8.89 5.71
C GLU A 107 15.32 7.72 5.12
N GLN A 108 15.99 6.68 4.58
CA GLN A 108 15.32 5.46 4.14
C GLN A 108 14.68 4.66 5.29
N LYS A 109 15.26 4.68 6.50
CA LYS A 109 14.59 4.10 7.69
C LYS A 109 13.31 4.84 7.99
N PHE A 110 13.32 6.17 7.94
CA PHE A 110 12.12 6.98 8.12
C PHE A 110 11.07 6.69 7.02
N GLN A 111 11.47 6.67 5.75
CA GLN A 111 10.59 6.33 4.63
C GLN A 111 9.95 4.94 4.81
N THR A 112 10.74 3.95 5.24
CA THR A 112 10.25 2.60 5.54
C THR A 112 9.26 2.59 6.70
N ALA A 113 9.52 3.37 7.76
CA ALA A 113 8.58 3.54 8.87
C ALA A 113 7.27 4.20 8.40
N VAL A 114 7.32 5.19 7.51
CA VAL A 114 6.13 5.83 6.94
C VAL A 114 5.32 4.84 6.08
N ILE A 115 5.97 4.04 5.22
CA ILE A 115 5.32 3.00 4.41
C ILE A 115 4.62 1.98 5.30
N ASN A 116 5.31 1.50 6.34
CA ASN A 116 4.71 0.59 7.32
C ASN A 116 3.54 1.22 8.06
N GLY A 117 3.64 2.51 8.40
CA GLY A 117 2.58 3.30 8.99
C GLY A 117 1.33 3.35 8.11
N ILE A 118 1.48 3.66 6.82
CA ILE A 118 0.37 3.66 5.85
C ILE A 118 -0.32 2.30 5.79
N GLY A 119 0.45 1.20 5.76
CA GLY A 119 -0.09 -0.15 5.83
C GLY A 119 -0.90 -0.41 7.10
N ASN A 120 -0.37 -0.01 8.27
CA ASN A 120 -1.07 -0.17 9.56
C ASN A 120 -2.33 0.69 9.64
N PHE A 121 -2.33 1.91 9.09
CA PHE A 121 -3.55 2.71 8.99
C PHE A 121 -4.57 2.01 8.10
N ALA A 122 -4.15 1.47 6.96
CA ALA A 122 -5.03 0.81 6.01
C ALA A 122 -5.67 -0.48 6.57
N GLN A 123 -5.05 -1.16 7.55
CA GLN A 123 -5.61 -2.35 8.21
C GLN A 123 -6.99 -2.11 8.81
N ASN A 124 -7.26 -0.87 9.23
CA ASN A 124 -8.49 -0.51 9.95
C ASN A 124 -9.54 0.11 9.01
N LEU A 125 -9.32 0.05 7.69
CA LEU A 125 -10.21 0.62 6.69
C LEU A 125 -11.05 -0.46 6.01
N PRO A 126 -12.29 -0.13 5.60
CA PRO A 126 -13.10 -1.00 4.75
C PRO A 126 -12.52 -1.08 3.33
N ASP A 127 -12.87 -2.15 2.61
CA ASP A 127 -12.42 -2.45 1.23
C ASP A 127 -12.40 -1.24 0.30
N PHE A 128 -13.51 -0.50 0.22
CA PHE A 128 -13.64 0.60 -0.73
C PHE A 128 -12.62 1.72 -0.45
N GLN A 129 -12.34 2.03 0.83
CA GLN A 129 -11.36 3.06 1.19
C GLN A 129 -9.93 2.59 0.92
N MET A 130 -9.63 1.30 1.13
CA MET A 130 -8.33 0.74 0.76
C MET A 130 -8.10 0.84 -0.76
N MET A 131 -9.14 0.59 -1.56
CA MET A 131 -9.09 0.78 -3.01
C MET A 131 -8.90 2.25 -3.40
N GLU A 132 -9.62 3.18 -2.77
CA GLU A 132 -9.45 4.63 -2.97
C GLU A 132 -8.03 5.09 -2.62
N ILE A 133 -7.42 4.55 -1.55
CA ILE A 133 -6.04 4.86 -1.17
C ILE A 133 -5.05 4.34 -2.20
N MET A 134 -5.18 3.08 -2.62
CA MET A 134 -4.30 2.53 -3.65
C MET A 134 -4.41 3.34 -4.94
N GLN A 135 -5.64 3.72 -5.32
CA GLN A 135 -5.88 4.58 -6.46
C GLN A 135 -5.23 5.96 -6.26
N PHE A 136 -5.41 6.59 -5.10
CA PHE A 136 -4.82 7.89 -4.77
C PHE A 136 -3.29 7.88 -4.86
N ILE A 137 -2.64 6.80 -4.43
CA ILE A 137 -1.18 6.64 -4.53
C ILE A 137 -0.76 6.45 -5.99
N ILE A 138 -1.47 5.62 -6.75
CA ILE A 138 -1.18 5.35 -8.17
C ILE A 138 -1.35 6.60 -9.03
N THR A 139 -2.40 7.40 -8.82
CA THR A 139 -2.60 8.68 -9.52
C THR A 139 -1.60 9.74 -9.09
N SER A 140 -0.94 9.55 -7.94
CA SER A 140 0.11 10.40 -7.40
C SER A 140 1.51 10.08 -7.93
N LEU A 141 1.67 9.05 -8.78
CA LEU A 141 2.96 8.66 -9.36
C LEU A 141 3.45 9.70 -10.38
N PRO A 142 4.75 10.03 -10.37
CA PRO A 142 5.33 10.82 -11.46
C PRO A 142 5.19 10.05 -12.78
N THR A 143 4.63 10.67 -13.81
CA THR A 143 4.51 10.06 -15.13
C THR A 143 5.89 10.00 -15.79
N LEU A 144 6.47 8.80 -15.92
CA LEU A 144 7.72 8.57 -16.66
C LEU A 144 7.67 9.00 -18.15
N ASN A 145 6.48 9.32 -18.66
CA ASN A 145 6.26 9.72 -20.05
C ASN A 145 6.39 11.24 -20.28
N GLN A 146 6.63 12.03 -19.24
CA GLN A 146 6.95 13.44 -19.40
C GLN A 146 8.45 13.60 -19.73
N GLU A 147 8.66 13.87 -21.01
CA GLU A 147 9.67 14.78 -21.55
C GLU A 147 11.02 14.20 -22.01
N ARG A 148 11.22 14.34 -23.32
CA ARG A 148 12.47 14.18 -24.09
C ARG A 148 13.59 15.15 -23.67
N HIS A 149 13.44 15.82 -22.52
CA HIS A 149 14.32 16.89 -22.03
C HIS A 149 14.70 16.76 -20.54
N GLU A 150 14.36 15.65 -19.86
CA GLU A 150 14.81 15.44 -18.48
C GLU A 150 16.30 15.10 -18.41
N THR A 151 17.02 15.67 -17.43
CA THR A 151 18.39 15.27 -17.12
C THR A 151 18.43 13.82 -16.59
N PRO A 152 19.53 13.08 -16.78
CA PRO A 152 19.66 11.71 -16.26
C PRO A 152 19.41 11.63 -14.75
N ASP A 153 19.84 12.64 -14.00
CA ASP A 153 19.65 12.72 -12.54
C ASP A 153 18.19 12.92 -12.15
N SER A 154 17.46 13.77 -12.89
CA SER A 154 16.01 13.98 -12.68
C SER A 154 15.23 12.70 -12.96
N ARG A 155 15.57 12.01 -14.06
CA ARG A 155 14.93 10.74 -14.42
C ARG A 155 15.15 9.66 -13.36
N ASN A 156 16.38 9.57 -12.82
CA ASN A 156 16.70 8.64 -11.74
C ASN A 156 15.95 8.97 -10.44
N ALA A 157 15.82 10.25 -10.10
CA ALA A 157 15.02 10.68 -8.95
C ALA A 157 13.53 10.33 -9.13
N ASN A 158 12.98 10.59 -10.32
CA ASN A 158 11.61 10.23 -10.68
C ASN A 158 11.36 8.72 -10.57
N LEU A 159 12.29 7.89 -11.06
CA LEU A 159 12.21 6.44 -10.95
C LEU A 159 12.23 5.98 -9.48
N LYS A 160 13.14 6.52 -8.66
CA LYS A 160 13.20 6.18 -7.23
C LYS A 160 11.92 6.57 -6.49
N LEU A 161 11.37 7.75 -6.77
CA LEU A 161 10.09 8.18 -6.21
C LEU A 161 8.94 7.25 -6.65
N GLN A 162 8.92 6.86 -7.93
CA GLN A 162 7.94 5.92 -8.46
C GLN A 162 8.02 4.58 -7.72
N LEU A 163 9.22 4.02 -7.55
CA LEU A 163 9.44 2.77 -6.81
C LEU A 163 9.01 2.90 -5.35
N LEU A 164 9.28 4.03 -4.69
CA LEU A 164 8.90 4.28 -3.30
C LEU A 164 7.36 4.29 -3.14
N LEU A 165 6.66 4.96 -4.04
CA LEU A 165 5.20 4.99 -4.06
C LEU A 165 4.59 3.63 -4.42
N LEU A 166 5.18 2.90 -5.39
CA LEU A 166 4.75 1.54 -5.72
C LEU A 166 4.92 0.57 -4.55
N LYS A 167 6.03 0.64 -3.81
CA LYS A 167 6.21 -0.11 -2.54
C LYS A 167 5.13 0.23 -1.51
N THR A 168 4.68 1.48 -1.50
CA THR A 168 3.57 1.91 -0.64
C THR A 168 2.24 1.27 -1.06
N VAL A 169 1.93 1.24 -2.36
CA VAL A 169 0.74 0.54 -2.90
C VAL A 169 0.81 -0.94 -2.58
N GLN A 170 1.97 -1.56 -2.79
CA GLN A 170 2.21 -2.96 -2.45
C GLN A 170 1.93 -3.25 -0.98
N LYS A 171 2.40 -2.39 -0.07
CA LYS A 171 2.12 -2.53 1.37
C LYS A 171 0.62 -2.50 1.66
N VAL A 172 -0.14 -1.59 1.03
CA VAL A 172 -1.60 -1.50 1.18
C VAL A 172 -2.30 -2.72 0.57
N ALA A 173 -1.87 -3.20 -0.60
CA ALA A 173 -2.41 -4.40 -1.25
C ALA A 173 -2.12 -5.69 -0.44
N ALA A 174 -0.93 -5.80 0.17
CA ALA A 174 -0.61 -6.89 1.09
C ALA A 174 -1.48 -6.84 2.35
N THR A 175 -1.75 -5.63 2.85
CA THR A 175 -2.66 -5.41 3.98
C THR A 175 -4.09 -5.82 3.63
N TYR A 176 -4.54 -5.47 2.41
CA TYR A 176 -5.87 -5.81 1.91
C TYR A 176 -6.13 -7.32 1.95
N GLN A 177 -5.15 -8.13 1.54
CA GLN A 177 -5.21 -9.60 1.63
C GLN A 177 -5.32 -10.12 3.07
N LEU A 178 -4.64 -9.49 4.02
CA LEU A 178 -4.58 -9.96 5.41
C LEU A 178 -5.91 -9.72 6.14
N THR A 179 -6.49 -8.53 6.00
CA THR A 179 -7.69 -8.13 6.73
C THR A 179 -8.96 -8.79 6.20
N HIS A 180 -9.09 -8.93 4.88
CA HIS A 180 -10.36 -9.32 4.23
C HIS A 180 -10.42 -10.79 3.82
N ARG A 181 -9.81 -11.66 4.63
CA ARG A 181 -9.71 -13.11 4.41
C ARG A 181 -11.06 -13.85 4.41
N ARG A 182 -12.14 -13.25 4.92
CA ARG A 182 -13.40 -13.97 5.19
C ARG A 182 -14.57 -13.63 4.27
N GLU A 183 -14.99 -12.38 4.11
CA GLU A 183 -16.29 -12.12 3.47
C GLU A 183 -16.31 -10.77 2.76
N THR A 184 -16.01 -10.74 1.46
CA THR A 184 -16.51 -9.66 0.59
C THR A 184 -16.93 -10.22 -0.76
N SER A 185 -18.19 -9.94 -1.09
CA SER A 185 -18.87 -10.25 -2.34
C SER A 185 -18.00 -9.88 -3.54
N THR A 186 -17.92 -10.79 -4.52
CA THR A 186 -17.24 -10.64 -5.82
C THR A 186 -17.84 -9.55 -6.72
N GLN A 187 -18.66 -8.64 -6.17
CA GLN A 187 -19.42 -7.63 -6.89
C GLN A 187 -18.70 -6.29 -7.05
N THR A 188 -17.55 -6.08 -6.40
CA THR A 188 -16.75 -4.86 -6.64
C THR A 188 -15.75 -5.13 -7.77
N THR A 189 -16.15 -4.80 -8.99
CA THR A 189 -15.21 -4.63 -10.11
C THR A 189 -14.08 -3.71 -9.65
N PHE A 190 -12.83 -4.12 -9.84
CA PHE A 190 -11.71 -3.27 -9.48
C PHE A 190 -11.78 -1.93 -10.23
N PRO A 191 -11.50 -0.78 -9.60
CA PRO A 191 -11.55 0.51 -10.28
C PRO A 191 -10.57 0.55 -11.44
N HIS A 192 -11.04 0.91 -12.63
CA HIS A 192 -10.20 1.10 -13.83
C HIS A 192 -9.04 2.09 -13.57
N GLN A 193 -9.29 3.09 -12.73
CA GLN A 193 -8.31 4.11 -12.32
C GLN A 193 -7.12 3.53 -11.53
N LEU A 194 -7.25 2.33 -10.97
CA LEU A 194 -6.14 1.60 -10.35
C LEU A 194 -5.46 0.66 -11.35
N PHE A 195 -6.24 -0.08 -12.13
CA PHE A 195 -5.72 -1.15 -12.99
C PHE A 195 -5.04 -0.63 -14.27
N ASP A 196 -5.62 0.34 -14.97
CA ASP A 196 -5.05 0.80 -16.24
C ASP A 196 -3.62 1.34 -16.09
N PRO A 197 -3.29 2.13 -15.04
CA PRO A 197 -1.91 2.55 -14.80
C PRO A 197 -0.98 1.38 -14.43
N LEU A 198 -1.44 0.44 -13.59
CA LEU A 198 -0.66 -0.75 -13.24
C LEU A 198 -0.33 -1.58 -14.47
N LEU A 199 -1.32 -1.83 -15.34
CA LEU A 199 -1.12 -2.58 -16.58
C LEU A 199 -0.15 -1.88 -17.53
N LYS A 200 -0.23 -0.54 -17.65
CA LYS A 200 0.74 0.24 -18.43
C LYS A 200 2.17 0.12 -17.87
N MET A 201 2.32 0.09 -16.55
CA MET A 201 3.62 -0.05 -15.88
C MET A 201 4.22 -1.46 -16.00
N MET A 202 3.43 -2.50 -16.31
CA MET A 202 3.98 -3.82 -16.66
C MET A 202 4.86 -3.76 -17.92
N SER A 203 4.63 -2.78 -18.80
CA SER A 203 5.45 -2.52 -19.98
C SER A 203 6.61 -1.56 -19.72
N SER A 204 6.88 -1.19 -18.47
CA SER A 204 8.02 -0.33 -18.10
C SER A 204 9.35 -1.01 -18.46
N PRO A 205 10.37 -0.27 -18.94
CA PRO A 205 11.71 -0.82 -19.20
C PRO A 205 12.39 -1.33 -17.92
N GLU A 206 12.03 -0.79 -16.76
CA GLU A 206 12.68 -1.10 -15.48
C GLU A 206 12.14 -2.41 -14.86
N PRO A 207 13.01 -3.41 -14.59
CA PRO A 207 12.58 -4.71 -14.06
C PRO A 207 11.97 -4.60 -12.67
N GLU A 208 12.49 -3.71 -11.81
CA GLU A 208 11.99 -3.52 -10.45
C GLU A 208 10.54 -3.02 -10.44
N VAL A 209 10.19 -2.09 -11.34
CA VAL A 209 8.83 -1.59 -11.50
C VAL A 209 7.89 -2.72 -11.89
N ARG A 210 8.29 -3.55 -12.88
CA ARG A 210 7.47 -4.68 -13.35
C ARG A 210 7.21 -5.69 -12.24
N LEU A 211 8.24 -6.05 -11.46
CA LEU A 211 8.12 -7.00 -10.36
C LEU A 211 7.14 -6.51 -9.29
N ILE A 212 7.30 -5.27 -8.83
CA ILE A 212 6.40 -4.71 -7.79
C ILE A 212 4.96 -4.65 -8.30
N VAL A 213 4.74 -4.27 -9.56
CA VAL A 213 3.39 -4.25 -10.16
C VAL A 213 2.78 -5.65 -10.22
N ILE A 214 3.56 -6.67 -10.62
CA ILE A 214 3.09 -8.06 -10.63
C ILE A 214 2.73 -8.51 -9.21
N GLU A 215 3.56 -8.18 -8.20
CA GLU A 215 3.30 -8.49 -6.80
C GLU A 215 2.04 -7.79 -6.27
N ILE A 216 1.77 -6.55 -6.69
CA ILE A 216 0.52 -5.83 -6.38
C ILE A 216 -0.68 -6.55 -7.02
N LEU A 217 -0.60 -6.91 -8.30
CA LEU A 217 -1.71 -7.58 -8.99
C LEU A 217 -1.97 -8.97 -8.40
N GLN A 218 -0.92 -9.73 -8.11
CA GLN A 218 -1.02 -10.99 -7.39
C GLN A 218 -1.67 -10.78 -6.03
N SER A 219 -1.29 -9.73 -5.31
CA SER A 219 -1.87 -9.37 -4.03
C SER A 219 -3.38 -9.08 -4.11
N LEU A 220 -3.84 -8.41 -5.16
CA LEU A 220 -5.24 -8.06 -5.33
C LEU A 220 -6.10 -9.25 -5.79
N VAL A 221 -5.52 -10.15 -6.59
CA VAL A 221 -6.19 -11.33 -7.15
C VAL A 221 -6.18 -12.48 -6.15
N ASP A 222 -5.03 -12.78 -5.55
CA ASP A 222 -4.84 -13.89 -4.62
C ASP A 222 -5.23 -13.52 -3.17
N ARG A 223 -6.47 -13.05 -3.00
CA ARG A 223 -7.01 -12.59 -1.71
C ARG A 223 -6.99 -13.66 -0.62
N ARG A 224 -6.89 -14.94 -0.98
CA ARG A 224 -6.91 -16.08 -0.05
C ARG A 224 -5.53 -16.74 0.14
N ARG A 225 -4.47 -16.16 -0.44
CA ARG A 225 -3.09 -16.69 -0.41
C ARG A 225 -3.03 -18.15 -0.87
N TYR A 226 -3.75 -18.45 -1.93
CA TYR A 226 -3.68 -19.75 -2.58
C TYR A 226 -2.31 -19.96 -3.22
N SER A 227 -1.56 -18.91 -3.57
CA SER A 227 -0.16 -19.00 -4.03
C SER A 227 0.70 -19.92 -3.16
N ASP A 228 0.67 -19.76 -1.83
CA ASP A 228 1.45 -20.59 -0.90
C ASP A 228 1.03 -22.08 -0.92
N LYS A 229 -0.23 -22.34 -1.26
CA LYS A 229 -0.78 -23.70 -1.41
C LYS A 229 -0.47 -24.26 -2.80
N LEU A 230 -0.60 -23.45 -3.84
CA LEU A 230 -0.39 -23.79 -5.25
C LEU A 230 1.09 -24.00 -5.57
N GLN A 231 2.02 -23.30 -4.91
CA GLN A 231 3.47 -23.53 -5.03
C GLN A 231 3.88 -24.95 -4.61
N LYS A 232 3.10 -25.57 -3.71
CA LYS A 232 3.35 -26.94 -3.24
C LYS A 232 2.70 -28.00 -4.13
N ILE A 233 1.81 -27.60 -5.04
CA ILE A 233 1.15 -28.51 -5.97
C ILE A 233 2.13 -28.84 -7.08
N LYS A 234 2.76 -30.00 -6.97
CA LYS A 234 3.33 -30.68 -8.14
C LYS A 234 2.15 -31.23 -8.93
N LEU A 235 1.84 -30.61 -10.06
CA LEU A 235 0.90 -31.18 -11.02
C LEU A 235 1.36 -32.61 -11.35
N PRO A 236 0.49 -33.62 -11.21
CA PRO A 236 0.79 -34.94 -11.73
C PRO A 236 1.14 -34.82 -13.21
N LYS A 237 2.14 -35.57 -13.68
CA LYS A 237 2.52 -35.56 -15.11
C LYS A 237 1.36 -36.01 -16.02
N ASP A 238 0.37 -36.69 -15.45
CA ASP A 238 -0.84 -37.13 -16.13
C ASP A 238 -2.07 -36.56 -15.40
N ILE A 239 -2.78 -35.67 -16.09
CA ILE A 239 -3.97 -34.95 -15.59
C ILE A 239 -5.12 -35.93 -15.31
N SER A 240 -5.12 -37.09 -15.98
CA SER A 240 -6.10 -38.17 -15.80
C SER A 240 -6.11 -38.73 -14.37
N GLN A 241 -5.00 -38.58 -13.64
CA GLN A 241 -4.85 -39.05 -12.25
C GLN A 241 -5.55 -38.16 -11.22
N LEU A 242 -5.99 -36.96 -11.60
CA LEU A 242 -6.65 -36.03 -10.68
C LEU A 242 -8.11 -36.39 -10.41
N GLU A 243 -8.67 -37.40 -11.12
CA GLU A 243 -10.06 -37.88 -11.02
C GLU A 243 -11.07 -36.74 -10.80
N LEU A 244 -10.83 -35.60 -11.46
CA LEU A 244 -11.65 -34.42 -11.26
C LEU A 244 -13.07 -34.75 -11.70
N PRO A 245 -14.10 -34.39 -10.91
CA PRO A 245 -15.47 -34.55 -11.33
C PRO A 245 -15.61 -33.86 -12.69
N THR A 246 -15.88 -34.63 -13.74
CA THR A 246 -16.25 -34.04 -15.02
C THR A 246 -17.55 -33.31 -14.76
N GLU A 247 -17.47 -31.99 -14.54
CA GLU A 247 -18.65 -31.16 -14.36
C GLU A 247 -19.62 -31.49 -15.49
N THR A 248 -20.82 -31.87 -15.09
CA THR A 248 -21.92 -32.17 -15.99
C THR A 248 -22.02 -31.06 -17.01
N LYS A 249 -22.21 -31.42 -18.29
CA LYS A 249 -22.21 -30.51 -19.46
C LYS A 249 -23.06 -29.23 -19.27
N SER A 250 -23.98 -29.21 -18.31
CA SER A 250 -24.82 -28.05 -17.96
C SER A 250 -24.05 -26.84 -17.43
N ASN A 251 -23.03 -27.00 -16.58
CA ASN A 251 -22.33 -25.85 -15.98
C ASN A 251 -21.41 -25.14 -16.99
N ARG A 252 -20.71 -25.94 -17.83
CA ARG A 252 -19.94 -25.39 -18.97
C ARG A 252 -20.77 -24.55 -19.92
N LEU A 253 -22.06 -24.88 -20.12
CA LEU A 253 -22.92 -24.14 -21.03
C LEU A 253 -23.25 -22.73 -20.50
N PHE A 254 -23.41 -22.57 -19.19
CA PHE A 254 -23.57 -21.26 -18.56
C PHE A 254 -22.30 -20.41 -18.64
N ASP A 255 -21.13 -21.02 -18.40
CA ASP A 255 -19.84 -20.33 -18.51
C ASP A 255 -19.55 -19.92 -19.96
N ILE A 256 -19.83 -20.79 -20.93
CA ILE A 256 -19.70 -20.48 -22.36
C ILE A 256 -20.68 -19.36 -22.76
N ALA A 257 -21.91 -19.36 -22.24
CA ALA A 257 -22.88 -18.30 -22.52
C ALA A 257 -22.46 -16.96 -21.91
N PHE A 258 -21.91 -16.97 -20.69
CA PHE A 258 -21.33 -15.78 -20.04
C PHE A 258 -20.14 -15.25 -20.83
N MET A 259 -19.20 -16.11 -21.22
CA MET A 259 -18.03 -15.73 -22.01
C MET A 259 -18.43 -15.19 -23.39
N LYS A 260 -19.42 -15.78 -24.07
CA LYS A 260 -19.96 -15.23 -25.33
C LYS A 260 -20.62 -13.86 -25.16
N LYS A 261 -21.21 -13.60 -23.99
CA LYS A 261 -21.85 -12.32 -23.67
C LYS A 261 -20.82 -11.22 -23.35
N VAL A 262 -19.71 -11.58 -22.72
CA VAL A 262 -18.64 -10.65 -22.31
C VAL A 262 -17.58 -10.45 -23.40
N THR A 263 -17.39 -11.43 -24.29
CA THR A 263 -16.48 -11.37 -25.45
C THR A 263 -17.19 -11.75 -26.74
N PRO A 264 -17.86 -10.79 -27.43
CA PRO A 264 -18.62 -11.07 -28.65
C PRO A 264 -17.77 -11.46 -29.87
N SER A 265 -16.44 -11.28 -29.82
CA SER A 265 -15.54 -11.41 -30.98
C SER A 265 -14.86 -12.78 -31.14
N LEU A 266 -15.11 -13.75 -30.25
CA LEU A 266 -14.56 -15.10 -30.35
C LEU A 266 -15.64 -16.11 -30.78
N SER A 267 -16.20 -15.89 -31.97
CA SER A 267 -16.93 -16.96 -32.68
C SER A 267 -15.92 -17.93 -33.28
N PRO A 268 -16.00 -19.25 -33.00
CA PRO A 268 -15.13 -20.22 -33.66
C PRO A 268 -15.44 -20.26 -35.18
N PRO A 269 -14.44 -20.51 -36.05
CA PRO A 269 -14.68 -20.67 -37.46
C PRO A 269 -15.62 -21.86 -37.68
N ARG A 270 -16.64 -21.67 -38.53
CA ARG A 270 -17.53 -22.76 -38.93
C ARG A 270 -16.72 -23.79 -39.73
N PRO A 271 -16.86 -25.09 -39.45
CA PRO A 271 -16.30 -26.11 -40.34
C PRO A 271 -17.05 -26.08 -41.68
N GLU A 272 -16.29 -26.08 -42.77
CA GLU A 272 -16.76 -26.45 -44.11
C GLU A 272 -17.08 -27.95 -44.17
#